data_AF-A0A941VPP0-F1
#
_entry.id   AF-A0A941VPP0-F1
#
_cell.length_a   1.000
_cell.length_b   1.000
_cell.length_c   1.000
_cell.angle_alpha   90.00
_cell.angle_beta   90.00
_cell.angle_gamma   90.00
#
_symmetry.space_group_name_H-M   'P 1'
#
loop_
_entity.id
_entity.type
_entity.pdbx_description
1 polymer ?
#
loop_
_entity_poly.entity_id
_entity_poly.type
_entity_poly.pdbx_seq_one_letter_code
_entity_poly.pdbx_strand_id
1 'polypeptide(L)'
;MASSITRWSLAGRLFERRCAGVVAQAALAAVLALVCATHAVPAAAAGDLSDGDKTCLGCHGQEGLTKDLGAGATLSLHVPGDAFAKSVHLPLGCAACHADTKLDNHPQTTKTIRSARDYSIAMVEVCRGCHDDASRQHEGSIHAARLKAGNERAPVCTDCHGSHAILPKTAYDTCVACHATAMSGHQKWLPNAGLHLEVVSCAACHAPAPKRMVDLRLYDGAARKWVEEKDGAPEFEKLARATDTDGNGLDATELRNLMAQINGDATLPPKTLRGRIELRVGTEAHQLSEKTRAIKECASCHQHGAEPFQTVTVSITSPAGKPVRYNAHKDVLNSVLSVESLREFYAVGGTRNSVLDLLFILAVLGGLAVPIGHQIMKRFVQRQLALEAANQAAAASRHAASGAPGASGDDGDAPKPK
;
A
#
# COMPACT_ATOMS: atom_id res chain seq x y z
N MET A 1 39.49 -62.91 -58.02
CA MET A 1 40.63 -62.16 -57.44
C MET A 1 40.37 -60.69 -57.63
N ALA A 2 40.43 -59.93 -56.52
CA ALA A 2 40.74 -58.50 -56.36
C ALA A 2 40.26 -57.50 -57.44
N SER A 3 39.32 -56.60 -57.17
CA SER A 3 39.45 -55.36 -56.36
C SER A 3 39.59 -54.13 -57.26
N SER A 4 38.58 -53.26 -57.29
CA SER A 4 38.81 -51.81 -57.44
C SER A 4 37.61 -51.01 -56.91
N ILE A 5 37.96 -50.15 -55.97
CA ILE A 5 37.15 -49.41 -55.01
C ILE A 5 36.73 -48.05 -55.60
N THR A 6 35.43 -47.78 -55.51
CA THR A 6 34.80 -46.55 -55.02
C THR A 6 35.60 -45.23 -55.07
N ARG A 7 35.17 -44.31 -55.95
CA ARG A 7 35.30 -42.86 -55.75
C ARG A 7 33.98 -42.17 -56.14
N TRP A 8 33.06 -42.08 -55.20
CA TRP A 8 31.92 -41.16 -55.30
C TRP A 8 32.09 -40.05 -54.26
N SER A 9 32.13 -38.83 -54.78
CA SER A 9 32.56 -37.61 -54.09
C SER A 9 31.71 -37.28 -52.87
N LEU A 10 32.38 -36.83 -51.80
CA LEU A 10 31.77 -36.27 -50.58
C LEU A 10 30.93 -34.99 -50.86
N ALA A 11 31.05 -34.39 -52.04
CA ALA A 11 30.45 -33.11 -52.38
C ALA A 11 28.92 -33.17 -52.57
N GLY A 12 28.38 -34.28 -53.09
CA GLY A 12 26.93 -34.41 -53.33
C GLY A 12 26.10 -34.47 -52.04
N ARG A 13 26.63 -35.13 -51.00
CA ARG A 13 25.90 -35.33 -49.73
C ARG A 13 25.83 -34.07 -48.84
N LEU A 14 26.70 -33.09 -49.06
CA LEU A 14 26.65 -31.81 -48.35
C LEU A 14 25.67 -30.81 -48.97
N PHE A 15 25.39 -30.93 -50.27
CA PHE A 15 24.45 -30.06 -50.98
C PHE A 15 22.99 -30.44 -50.64
N GLU A 16 22.65 -31.73 -50.63
CA GLU A 16 21.30 -32.19 -50.27
C GLU A 16 20.90 -31.85 -48.83
N ARG A 17 21.84 -31.89 -47.88
CA ARG A 17 21.60 -31.54 -46.47
C ARG A 17 21.35 -30.05 -46.25
N ARG A 18 21.95 -29.17 -47.05
CA ARG A 18 21.73 -27.71 -46.97
C ARG A 18 20.37 -27.31 -47.55
N CYS A 19 19.92 -27.94 -48.64
CA CYS A 19 18.60 -27.66 -49.21
C CYS A 19 17.45 -28.15 -48.30
N ALA A 20 17.58 -29.33 -47.67
CA ALA A 20 16.58 -29.85 -46.75
C ALA A 20 16.42 -28.98 -45.48
N GLY A 21 17.52 -28.41 -44.96
CA GLY A 21 17.49 -27.53 -43.79
C GLY A 21 16.79 -26.19 -44.03
N VAL A 22 17.01 -25.58 -45.20
CA VAL A 22 16.39 -24.29 -45.56
C VAL A 22 14.89 -24.45 -45.81
N VAL A 23 14.46 -25.56 -46.43
CA VAL A 23 13.03 -25.84 -46.65
C VAL A 23 12.31 -26.17 -45.33
N ALA A 24 12.95 -26.91 -44.42
CA ALA A 24 12.40 -27.20 -43.10
C ALA A 24 12.29 -25.94 -42.21
N GLN A 25 13.27 -25.03 -42.28
CA GLN A 25 13.23 -23.77 -41.53
C GLN A 25 12.16 -22.80 -42.07
N ALA A 26 11.97 -22.75 -43.39
CA ALA A 26 10.90 -21.93 -44.00
C ALA A 26 9.50 -22.47 -43.67
N ALA A 27 9.32 -23.80 -43.65
CA ALA A 27 8.05 -24.42 -43.27
C ALA A 27 7.73 -24.20 -41.77
N LEU A 28 8.73 -24.28 -40.88
CA LEU A 28 8.54 -24.03 -39.45
C LEU A 28 8.21 -22.55 -39.18
N ALA A 29 8.86 -21.61 -39.88
CA ALA A 29 8.55 -20.18 -39.78
C ALA A 29 7.15 -19.83 -40.31
N ALA A 30 6.70 -20.48 -41.39
CA ALA A 30 5.35 -20.30 -41.94
C ALA A 30 4.28 -20.87 -41.01
N VAL A 31 4.52 -22.04 -40.39
CA VAL A 31 3.61 -22.61 -39.38
C VAL A 31 3.58 -21.76 -38.11
N LEU A 32 4.72 -21.25 -37.63
CA LEU A 32 4.74 -20.33 -36.48
C LEU A 32 4.00 -19.02 -36.77
N ALA A 33 4.16 -18.46 -37.97
CA ALA A 33 3.42 -17.26 -38.39
C ALA A 33 1.91 -17.50 -38.49
N LEU A 34 1.48 -18.68 -38.94
CA LEU A 34 0.06 -19.05 -39.02
C LEU A 34 -0.55 -19.36 -37.63
N VAL A 35 0.23 -19.89 -36.70
CA VAL A 35 -0.18 -20.09 -35.30
C VAL A 35 -0.25 -18.76 -34.54
N CYS A 36 0.66 -17.81 -34.81
CA CYS A 36 0.60 -16.46 -34.26
C CYS A 36 -0.58 -15.65 -34.83
N ALA A 37 -0.95 -15.85 -36.10
CA ALA A 37 -2.09 -15.17 -36.72
C ALA A 37 -3.46 -15.68 -36.21
N THR A 38 -3.53 -16.87 -35.62
CA THR A 38 -4.78 -17.46 -35.10
C THR A 38 -4.98 -17.28 -33.59
N HIS A 39 -3.98 -16.74 -32.87
CA HIS A 39 -4.04 -16.49 -31.41
C HIS A 39 -3.76 -15.03 -31.04
N ALA A 40 -3.86 -14.10 -32.00
CA ALA A 40 -3.98 -12.68 -31.69
C ALA A 40 -5.35 -12.44 -31.04
N VAL A 41 -5.45 -12.70 -29.74
CA VAL A 41 -6.52 -12.18 -28.90
C VAL A 41 -6.39 -10.66 -29.00
N PRO A 42 -7.39 -9.93 -29.53
CA PRO A 42 -7.32 -8.49 -29.58
C PRO A 42 -7.17 -8.00 -28.14
N ALA A 43 -6.11 -7.23 -27.89
CA ALA A 43 -5.98 -6.47 -26.67
C ALA A 43 -7.28 -5.64 -26.55
N ALA A 44 -8.03 -5.86 -25.47
CA ALA A 44 -9.26 -5.12 -25.21
C ALA A 44 -8.90 -3.63 -25.15
N ALA A 45 -9.18 -2.91 -26.24
CA ALA A 45 -9.30 -1.47 -26.22
C ALA A 45 -10.41 -1.11 -25.22
N ALA A 46 -10.30 0.06 -24.57
CA ALA A 46 -11.37 0.63 -23.77
C ALA A 46 -12.71 0.40 -24.47
N GLY A 47 -13.58 -0.40 -23.85
CA GLY A 47 -14.67 -1.06 -24.57
C GLY A 47 -15.65 -0.06 -25.15
N ASP A 48 -15.86 -0.11 -26.46
CA ASP A 48 -16.98 0.59 -27.09
C ASP A 48 -18.30 0.03 -26.54
N LEU A 49 -19.30 0.91 -26.38
CA LEU A 49 -20.66 0.51 -26.03
C LEU A 49 -21.16 -0.56 -26.98
N SER A 50 -21.79 -1.61 -26.45
CA SER A 50 -22.40 -2.63 -27.30
C SER A 50 -23.58 -2.05 -28.09
N ASP A 51 -23.97 -2.70 -29.19
CA ASP A 51 -25.13 -2.24 -29.96
C ASP A 51 -26.44 -2.33 -29.15
N GLY A 52 -26.51 -3.26 -28.20
CA GLY A 52 -27.58 -3.32 -27.20
C GLY A 52 -27.60 -2.06 -26.32
N ASP A 53 -26.45 -1.66 -25.78
CA ASP A 53 -26.34 -0.46 -24.94
C ASP A 53 -26.69 0.80 -25.71
N LYS A 54 -26.21 0.94 -26.96
CA LYS A 54 -26.55 2.07 -27.84
C LYS A 54 -28.06 2.15 -28.08
N THR A 55 -28.75 1.02 -28.19
CA THR A 55 -30.21 0.99 -28.37
C THR A 55 -30.92 1.55 -27.13
N CYS A 56 -30.51 1.14 -25.93
CA CYS A 56 -31.05 1.67 -24.67
C CYS A 56 -30.77 3.18 -24.54
N LEU A 57 -29.51 3.57 -24.81
CA LEU A 57 -29.03 4.95 -24.68
C LEU A 57 -29.58 5.89 -25.77
N GLY A 58 -30.14 5.38 -26.88
CA GLY A 58 -30.82 6.21 -27.87
C GLY A 58 -31.95 7.05 -27.28
N CYS A 59 -32.63 6.51 -26.26
CA CYS A 59 -33.62 7.24 -25.46
C CYS A 59 -33.07 7.59 -24.07
N HIS A 60 -32.50 6.63 -23.33
CA HIS A 60 -32.05 6.85 -21.96
C HIS A 60 -30.80 7.75 -21.86
N GLY A 61 -30.08 7.99 -22.95
CA GLY A 61 -28.99 8.97 -23.01
C GLY A 61 -29.45 10.41 -23.17
N GLN A 62 -30.75 10.67 -23.35
CA GLN A 62 -31.27 12.03 -23.56
C GLN A 62 -31.40 12.76 -22.23
N GLU A 63 -30.87 13.98 -22.16
CA GLU A 63 -31.00 14.84 -20.99
C GLU A 63 -32.49 15.17 -20.73
N GLY A 64 -32.87 15.25 -19.45
CA GLY A 64 -34.24 15.57 -19.05
C GLY A 64 -35.26 14.45 -19.23
N LEU A 65 -34.86 13.25 -19.68
CA LEU A 65 -35.76 12.09 -19.70
C LEU A 65 -36.16 11.71 -18.27
N THR A 66 -37.46 11.74 -17.99
CA THR A 66 -37.99 11.42 -16.66
C THR A 66 -39.23 10.54 -16.76
N LYS A 67 -39.52 9.83 -15.66
CA LYS A 67 -40.79 9.15 -15.41
C LYS A 67 -41.55 9.89 -14.33
N ASP A 68 -42.81 10.20 -14.57
CA ASP A 68 -43.73 10.66 -13.53
C ASP A 68 -44.06 9.48 -12.60
N LEU A 69 -43.86 9.69 -11.30
CA LEU A 69 -44.18 8.73 -10.24
C LEU A 69 -45.53 9.04 -9.57
N GLY A 70 -46.21 10.10 -10.00
CA GLY A 70 -47.42 10.62 -9.36
C GLY A 70 -47.10 11.56 -8.20
N ALA A 71 -48.12 12.31 -7.76
CA ALA A 71 -48.03 13.29 -6.67
C ALA A 71 -46.92 14.36 -6.87
N GLY A 72 -46.56 14.67 -8.12
CA GLY A 72 -45.53 15.65 -8.47
C GLY A 72 -44.09 15.14 -8.33
N ALA A 73 -43.88 13.86 -7.99
CA ALA A 73 -42.56 13.25 -7.93
C ALA A 73 -42.14 12.72 -9.31
N THR A 74 -40.89 12.94 -9.68
CA THR A 74 -40.30 12.45 -10.92
C THR A 74 -39.06 11.60 -10.64
N LEU A 75 -38.81 10.63 -11.52
CA LEU A 75 -37.60 9.82 -11.54
C LEU A 75 -36.82 10.14 -12.81
N SER A 76 -35.56 10.57 -12.67
CA SER A 76 -34.67 10.67 -13.82
C SER A 76 -34.43 9.28 -14.42
N LEU A 77 -34.62 9.18 -15.73
CA LEU A 77 -34.27 7.99 -16.53
C LEU A 77 -33.00 8.22 -17.36
N HIS A 78 -32.41 9.42 -17.25
CA HIS A 78 -31.21 9.80 -17.99
C HIS A 78 -29.97 9.07 -17.47
N VAL A 79 -29.21 8.51 -18.40
CA VAL A 79 -27.94 7.82 -18.18
C VAL A 79 -26.90 8.39 -19.15
N PRO A 80 -25.89 9.13 -18.66
CA PRO A 80 -24.82 9.62 -19.53
C PRO A 80 -24.01 8.42 -20.05
N GLY A 81 -24.01 8.23 -21.38
CA GLY A 81 -23.37 7.07 -22.01
C GLY A 81 -21.85 7.04 -21.81
N ASP A 82 -21.21 8.20 -21.80
CA ASP A 82 -19.78 8.37 -21.52
C ASP A 82 -19.42 8.05 -20.07
N ALA A 83 -20.34 8.30 -19.13
CA ALA A 83 -20.18 7.90 -17.74
C ALA A 83 -20.37 6.39 -17.57
N PHE A 84 -21.36 5.79 -18.24
CA PHE A 84 -21.56 4.34 -18.24
C PHE A 84 -20.38 3.58 -18.85
N ALA A 85 -19.76 4.11 -19.91
CA ALA A 85 -18.56 3.54 -20.53
C ALA A 85 -17.35 3.42 -19.57
N LYS A 86 -17.37 4.14 -18.44
CA LYS A 86 -16.33 4.05 -17.39
C LYS A 86 -16.71 3.11 -16.25
N SER A 87 -17.91 2.53 -16.28
CA SER A 87 -18.39 1.59 -15.28
C SER A 87 -17.60 0.29 -15.31
N VAL A 88 -17.36 -0.31 -14.15
CA VAL A 88 -16.79 -1.67 -14.07
C VAL A 88 -17.72 -2.74 -14.67
N HIS A 89 -19.00 -2.39 -14.88
CA HIS A 89 -20.00 -3.25 -15.48
C HIS A 89 -20.24 -2.98 -16.97
N LEU A 90 -19.44 -2.12 -17.62
CA LEU A 90 -19.54 -1.91 -19.07
C LEU A 90 -19.60 -3.23 -19.87
N PRO A 91 -18.77 -4.26 -19.61
CA PRO A 91 -18.83 -5.51 -20.37
C PRO A 91 -20.14 -6.29 -20.22
N LEU A 92 -20.95 -6.01 -19.19
CA LEU A 92 -22.22 -6.68 -18.95
C LEU A 92 -23.39 -6.04 -19.73
N GLY A 93 -23.26 -4.75 -20.06
CA GLY A 93 -24.31 -3.97 -20.72
C GLY A 93 -25.56 -3.73 -19.86
N CYS A 94 -26.52 -2.96 -20.38
CA CYS A 94 -27.75 -2.58 -19.67
C CYS A 94 -28.61 -3.79 -19.29
N ALA A 95 -28.74 -4.76 -20.20
CA ALA A 95 -29.64 -5.91 -20.07
C ALA A 95 -29.26 -6.86 -18.93
N ALA A 96 -28.00 -6.90 -18.50
CA ALA A 96 -27.58 -7.73 -17.39
C ALA A 96 -28.19 -7.25 -16.06
N CYS A 97 -28.30 -5.94 -15.84
CA CYS A 97 -28.93 -5.38 -14.66
C CYS A 97 -30.45 -5.20 -14.83
N HIS A 98 -30.90 -4.94 -16.05
CA HIS A 98 -32.32 -4.77 -16.41
C HIS A 98 -32.86 -6.02 -17.12
N ALA A 99 -32.57 -7.21 -16.59
CA ALA A 99 -32.93 -8.48 -17.22
C ALA A 99 -34.44 -8.71 -17.39
N ASP A 100 -35.24 -7.97 -16.62
CA ASP A 100 -36.71 -7.95 -16.66
C ASP A 100 -37.28 -6.99 -17.72
N THR A 101 -36.42 -6.21 -18.38
CA THR A 101 -36.79 -5.19 -19.36
C THR A 101 -36.46 -5.69 -20.76
N LYS A 102 -37.50 -5.83 -21.60
CA LYS A 102 -37.36 -6.21 -23.00
C LYS A 102 -37.83 -5.07 -23.89
N LEU A 103 -37.10 -4.80 -24.97
CA LEU A 103 -37.37 -3.64 -25.83
C LEU A 103 -38.75 -3.71 -26.52
N ASP A 104 -39.25 -4.92 -26.78
CA ASP A 104 -40.57 -5.17 -27.38
C ASP A 104 -41.75 -4.75 -26.49
N ASN A 105 -41.53 -4.64 -25.17
CA ASN A 105 -42.57 -4.30 -24.19
C ASN A 105 -42.19 -3.12 -23.27
N HIS A 106 -41.12 -2.40 -23.61
CA HIS A 106 -40.64 -1.23 -22.87
C HIS A 106 -41.11 0.07 -23.54
N PRO A 107 -41.71 1.01 -22.80
CA PRO A 107 -41.86 1.04 -21.34
C PRO A 107 -42.99 0.14 -20.81
N GLN A 108 -42.69 -0.64 -19.75
CA GLN A 108 -43.69 -1.44 -19.06
C GLN A 108 -44.62 -0.54 -18.23
N THR A 109 -45.88 -0.41 -18.66
CA THR A 109 -46.89 0.44 -17.99
C THR A 109 -47.47 -0.19 -16.72
N THR A 110 -47.22 -1.48 -16.48
CA THR A 110 -47.78 -2.24 -15.36
C THR A 110 -46.90 -2.24 -14.10
N LYS A 111 -45.63 -1.84 -14.19
CA LYS A 111 -44.75 -1.71 -13.02
C LYS A 111 -44.90 -0.35 -12.36
N THR A 112 -45.48 -0.35 -11.16
CA THR A 112 -45.60 0.84 -10.31
C THR A 112 -44.30 1.06 -9.54
N ILE A 113 -43.65 2.19 -9.79
CA ILE A 113 -42.52 2.68 -8.98
C ILE A 113 -43.07 3.72 -8.01
N ARG A 114 -43.03 3.42 -6.71
CA ARG A 114 -43.59 4.30 -5.67
C ARG A 114 -42.76 5.56 -5.45
N SER A 115 -41.44 5.41 -5.45
CA SER A 115 -40.48 6.51 -5.28
C SER A 115 -39.13 6.12 -5.88
N ALA A 116 -38.29 7.11 -6.16
CA ALA A 116 -36.90 6.87 -6.58
C ALA A 116 -36.13 6.05 -5.52
N ARG A 117 -36.42 6.29 -4.23
CA ARG A 117 -35.78 5.58 -3.13
C ARG A 117 -36.20 4.11 -3.07
N ASP A 118 -37.49 3.84 -3.17
CA ASP A 118 -38.01 2.48 -3.21
C ASP A 118 -37.41 1.68 -4.37
N TYR A 119 -37.27 2.32 -5.53
CA TYR A 119 -36.64 1.70 -6.69
C TYR A 119 -35.17 1.35 -6.40
N SER A 120 -34.39 2.29 -5.86
CA SER A 120 -32.99 2.05 -5.48
C SER A 120 -32.83 0.91 -4.46
N ILE A 121 -33.73 0.80 -3.47
CA ILE A 121 -33.73 -0.30 -2.50
C ILE A 121 -34.08 -1.63 -3.19
N ALA A 122 -35.09 -1.66 -4.06
CA ALA A 122 -35.48 -2.87 -4.77
C ALA A 122 -34.37 -3.37 -5.72
N MET A 123 -33.58 -2.48 -6.32
CA MET A 123 -32.47 -2.82 -7.21
C MET A 123 -31.31 -3.56 -6.51
N VAL A 124 -31.28 -3.60 -5.17
CA VAL A 124 -30.26 -4.38 -4.42
C VAL A 124 -30.30 -5.87 -4.78
N GLU A 125 -31.48 -6.43 -5.08
CA GLU A 125 -31.59 -7.85 -5.46
C GLU A 125 -30.90 -8.16 -6.79
N VAL A 126 -30.83 -7.18 -7.71
CA VAL A 126 -30.05 -7.32 -8.95
C VAL A 126 -28.56 -7.43 -8.64
N CYS A 127 -28.06 -6.59 -7.74
CA CYS A 127 -26.66 -6.66 -7.30
C CYS A 127 -26.37 -8.01 -6.63
N ARG A 128 -27.28 -8.48 -5.77
CA ARG A 128 -27.17 -9.76 -5.07
C ARG A 128 -27.06 -10.95 -6.03
N GLY A 129 -27.74 -10.91 -7.17
CA GLY A 129 -27.69 -11.98 -8.17
C GLY A 129 -26.27 -12.39 -8.59
N CYS A 130 -25.31 -11.46 -8.54
CA CYS A 130 -23.88 -11.73 -8.80
C CYS A 130 -22.97 -11.47 -7.58
N HIS A 131 -23.38 -10.62 -6.64
CA HIS A 131 -22.59 -10.21 -5.47
C HIS A 131 -23.17 -10.70 -4.14
N ASP A 132 -23.62 -11.96 -4.07
CA ASP A 132 -24.28 -12.53 -2.89
C ASP A 132 -23.44 -12.36 -1.61
N ASP A 133 -22.13 -12.58 -1.68
CA ASP A 133 -21.22 -12.39 -0.53
C ASP A 133 -21.26 -10.96 0.02
N ALA A 134 -21.11 -9.95 -0.86
CA ALA A 134 -21.13 -8.55 -0.44
C ALA A 134 -22.52 -8.14 0.10
N SER A 135 -23.59 -8.65 -0.53
CA SER A 135 -24.97 -8.44 -0.07
C SER A 135 -25.20 -9.03 1.32
N ARG A 136 -24.74 -10.27 1.59
CA ARG A 136 -24.82 -10.88 2.92
C ARG A 136 -24.04 -10.10 3.97
N GLN A 137 -22.85 -9.63 3.64
CA GLN A 137 -22.06 -8.79 4.54
C GLN A 137 -22.77 -7.46 4.84
N HIS A 138 -23.37 -6.83 3.83
CA HIS A 138 -24.19 -5.63 4.00
C HIS A 138 -25.44 -5.90 4.86
N GLU A 139 -26.14 -7.01 4.65
CA GLU A 139 -27.34 -7.39 5.42
C GLU A 139 -27.06 -7.53 6.93
N GLY A 140 -25.83 -7.91 7.28
CA GLY A 140 -25.33 -7.98 8.66
C GLY A 140 -24.82 -6.65 9.24
N SER A 141 -24.85 -5.57 8.47
CA SER A 141 -24.34 -4.25 8.87
C SER A 141 -25.35 -3.40 9.63
N ILE A 142 -24.85 -2.37 10.32
CA ILE A 142 -25.68 -1.34 10.93
C ILE A 142 -26.53 -0.59 9.88
N HIS A 143 -26.04 -0.43 8.65
CA HIS A 143 -26.79 0.25 7.60
C HIS A 143 -28.03 -0.56 7.21
N ALA A 144 -27.88 -1.85 6.94
CA ALA A 144 -29.04 -2.72 6.67
C ALA A 144 -30.00 -2.82 7.86
N ALA A 145 -29.47 -2.87 9.10
CA ALA A 145 -30.31 -2.86 10.30
C ALA A 145 -31.16 -1.57 10.40
N ARG A 146 -30.59 -0.40 10.08
CA ARG A 146 -31.32 0.88 10.07
C ARG A 146 -32.33 0.94 8.94
N LEU A 147 -32.00 0.42 7.76
CA LEU A 147 -32.92 0.34 6.64
C LEU A 147 -34.14 -0.54 6.99
N LYS A 148 -33.92 -1.73 7.57
CA LYS A 148 -34.98 -2.63 8.05
C LYS A 148 -35.84 -2.00 9.15
N ALA A 149 -35.28 -1.09 9.93
CA ALA A 149 -36.01 -0.30 10.93
C ALA A 149 -36.79 0.89 10.34
N GLY A 150 -36.87 1.02 9.01
CA GLY A 150 -37.62 2.08 8.32
C GLY A 150 -36.84 3.37 8.10
N ASN A 151 -35.53 3.42 8.38
CA ASN A 151 -34.73 4.59 8.04
C ASN A 151 -34.31 4.53 6.57
N GLU A 152 -35.09 5.19 5.71
CA GLU A 152 -34.83 5.26 4.27
C GLU A 152 -33.51 5.96 3.92
N ARG A 153 -32.90 6.74 4.83
CA ARG A 153 -31.58 7.36 4.61
C ARG A 153 -30.41 6.39 4.83
N ALA A 154 -30.67 5.19 5.36
CA ALA A 154 -29.62 4.20 5.54
C ALA A 154 -29.17 3.68 4.17
N PRO A 155 -27.85 3.66 3.87
CA PRO A 155 -27.38 3.47 2.50
C PRO A 155 -27.53 2.02 2.02
N VAL A 156 -27.80 1.85 0.73
CA VAL A 156 -27.73 0.60 -0.05
C VAL A 156 -26.58 0.64 -1.06
N CYS A 157 -26.42 -0.39 -1.89
CA CYS A 157 -25.32 -0.53 -2.84
C CYS A 157 -25.08 0.72 -3.70
N THR A 158 -26.15 1.31 -4.24
CA THR A 158 -26.08 2.48 -5.13
C THR A 158 -25.74 3.78 -4.41
N ASP A 159 -25.96 3.87 -3.09
CA ASP A 159 -25.66 5.09 -2.33
C ASP A 159 -24.15 5.28 -2.15
N CYS A 160 -23.40 4.18 -2.06
CA CYS A 160 -21.94 4.22 -2.00
C CYS A 160 -21.31 4.15 -3.39
N HIS A 161 -21.71 3.17 -4.20
CA HIS A 161 -21.06 2.87 -5.49
C HIS A 161 -21.61 3.67 -6.68
N GLY A 162 -22.76 4.33 -6.51
CA GLY A 162 -23.46 5.05 -7.57
C GLY A 162 -24.27 4.15 -8.50
N SER A 163 -24.88 4.79 -9.48
CA SER A 163 -25.54 4.19 -10.66
C SER A 163 -25.52 5.23 -11.78
N HIS A 164 -25.33 4.93 -13.07
CA HIS A 164 -24.88 3.71 -13.74
C HIS A 164 -23.36 3.68 -13.97
N ALA A 165 -22.63 4.71 -13.54
CA ALA A 165 -21.17 4.76 -13.52
C ALA A 165 -20.62 4.07 -12.25
N ILE A 166 -20.84 2.76 -12.14
CA ILE A 166 -20.50 1.98 -10.95
C ILE A 166 -18.99 1.82 -10.88
N LEU A 167 -18.41 2.28 -9.77
CA LEU A 167 -16.98 2.18 -9.50
C LEU A 167 -16.73 1.49 -8.15
N PRO A 168 -15.58 0.81 -7.99
CA PRO A 168 -15.12 0.41 -6.66
C PRO A 168 -14.92 1.68 -5.81
N LYS A 169 -15.34 1.62 -4.54
CA LYS A 169 -15.21 2.75 -3.62
C LYS A 169 -14.51 2.29 -2.36
N THR A 170 -13.39 2.93 -2.08
CA THR A 170 -12.66 2.83 -0.80
C THR A 170 -12.34 4.22 -0.23
N ALA A 171 -12.94 5.26 -0.81
CA ALA A 171 -12.59 6.65 -0.60
C ALA A 171 -13.31 7.24 0.62
N TYR A 172 -12.56 8.07 1.36
CA TYR A 172 -13.05 8.86 2.50
C TYR A 172 -14.32 9.65 2.13
N ASP A 173 -14.34 10.26 0.95
CA ASP A 173 -15.42 11.14 0.47
C ASP A 173 -16.79 10.45 0.43
N THR A 174 -16.83 9.16 0.05
CA THR A 174 -18.07 8.38 0.01
C THR A 174 -18.71 8.29 1.40
N CYS A 175 -17.90 8.10 2.45
CA CYS A 175 -18.43 8.00 3.81
C CYS A 175 -18.88 9.36 4.34
N VAL A 176 -18.07 10.40 4.16
CA VAL A 176 -18.34 11.72 4.78
C VAL A 176 -19.44 12.51 4.10
N ALA A 177 -19.82 12.16 2.87
CA ALA A 177 -21.02 12.71 2.23
C ALA A 177 -22.28 12.55 3.11
N CYS A 178 -22.41 11.39 3.79
CA CYS A 178 -23.48 11.14 4.77
C CYS A 178 -23.03 11.38 6.22
N HIS A 179 -21.75 11.09 6.54
CA HIS A 179 -21.19 11.22 7.88
C HIS A 179 -20.41 12.53 8.08
N ALA A 180 -21.00 13.68 7.72
CA ALA A 180 -20.33 14.98 7.73
C ALA A 180 -19.73 15.38 9.11
N THR A 181 -20.31 14.90 10.21
CA THR A 181 -19.84 15.17 11.57
C THR A 181 -18.85 14.12 12.11
N ALA A 182 -18.45 13.14 11.29
CA ALA A 182 -17.52 12.11 11.72
C ALA A 182 -16.18 12.70 12.16
N MET A 183 -15.61 13.63 11.40
CA MET A 183 -14.28 14.17 11.69
C MET A 183 -14.24 14.89 13.05
N SER A 184 -15.23 15.74 13.35
CA SER A 184 -15.33 16.41 14.65
C SER A 184 -15.53 15.42 15.81
N GLY A 185 -16.19 14.28 15.56
CA GLY A 185 -16.30 13.19 16.50
C GLY A 185 -14.96 12.48 16.75
N HIS A 186 -14.17 12.22 15.71
CA HIS A 186 -12.88 11.54 15.81
C HIS A 186 -11.81 12.42 16.46
N GLN A 187 -11.77 13.71 16.15
CA GLN A 187 -10.81 14.66 16.74
C GLN A 187 -10.87 14.74 18.28
N LYS A 188 -12.00 14.36 18.89
CA LYS A 188 -12.17 14.37 20.36
C LYS A 188 -11.35 13.30 21.08
N TRP A 189 -11.01 12.20 20.41
CA TRP A 189 -10.38 11.04 21.06
C TRP A 189 -9.20 10.47 20.28
N LEU A 190 -9.16 10.67 18.96
CA LEU A 190 -8.12 10.16 18.08
C LEU A 190 -7.07 11.26 17.83
N PRO A 191 -5.84 11.11 18.34
CA PRO A 191 -4.77 12.06 18.08
C PRO A 191 -4.48 12.17 16.58
N ASN A 192 -4.33 13.39 16.07
CA ASN A 192 -4.07 13.67 14.66
C ASN A 192 -5.06 12.94 13.71
N ALA A 193 -6.36 12.94 14.05
CA ALA A 193 -7.41 12.20 13.33
C ALA A 193 -7.38 12.37 11.81
N GLY A 194 -7.03 13.56 11.29
CA GLY A 194 -6.87 13.78 9.85
C GLY A 194 -5.81 12.88 9.23
N LEU A 195 -4.57 12.95 9.72
CA LEU A 195 -3.48 12.09 9.28
C LEU A 195 -3.77 10.60 9.50
N HIS A 196 -4.43 10.27 10.61
CA HIS A 196 -4.81 8.88 10.90
C HIS A 196 -5.76 8.32 9.83
N LEU A 197 -6.76 9.09 9.40
CA LEU A 197 -7.74 8.66 8.41
C LEU A 197 -7.22 8.70 6.97
N GLU A 198 -6.07 9.36 6.72
CA GLU A 198 -5.33 9.21 5.46
C GLU A 198 -4.70 7.82 5.33
N VAL A 199 -4.24 7.23 6.45
CA VAL A 199 -3.50 5.95 6.47
C VAL A 199 -4.30 4.77 7.01
N VAL A 200 -5.50 4.98 7.54
CA VAL A 200 -6.40 3.91 8.01
C VAL A 200 -7.76 4.08 7.36
N SER A 201 -8.29 3.03 6.74
CA SER A 201 -9.62 3.10 6.15
C SER A 201 -10.72 3.07 7.20
N CYS A 202 -11.85 3.71 6.89
CA CYS A 202 -13.02 3.72 7.79
C CYS A 202 -13.44 2.29 8.18
N ALA A 203 -13.45 1.38 7.19
CA ALA A 203 -13.82 -0.01 7.39
C ALA A 203 -12.84 -0.76 8.31
N ALA A 204 -11.56 -0.38 8.36
CA ALA A 204 -10.60 -1.01 9.27
C ALA A 204 -11.04 -0.91 10.73
N CYS A 205 -11.64 0.21 11.16
CA CYS A 205 -12.15 0.38 12.53
C CYS A 205 -13.63 0.03 12.65
N HIS A 206 -14.42 0.29 11.61
CA HIS A 206 -15.87 0.11 11.61
C HIS A 206 -16.34 -1.30 11.22
N ALA A 207 -15.46 -2.17 10.74
CA ALA A 207 -15.71 -3.61 10.63
C ALA A 207 -14.74 -4.34 11.57
N PRO A 208 -15.09 -4.53 12.86
CA PRO A 208 -14.16 -5.00 13.87
C PRO A 208 -13.77 -6.48 13.70
N ALA A 209 -14.71 -7.33 13.26
CA ALA A 209 -14.50 -8.79 13.15
C ALA A 209 -13.52 -9.21 12.04
N PRO A 210 -13.56 -8.60 10.83
CA PRO A 210 -12.60 -8.85 9.78
C PRO A 210 -11.14 -8.57 10.18
N LYS A 211 -10.23 -9.31 9.53
CA LYS A 211 -8.78 -9.16 9.67
C LYS A 211 -8.25 -8.02 8.81
N ARG A 212 -7.18 -7.37 9.27
CA ARG A 212 -6.59 -6.19 8.63
C ARG A 212 -5.24 -6.53 8.00
N MET A 213 -4.78 -5.63 7.13
CA MET A 213 -3.46 -5.69 6.53
C MET A 213 -2.96 -4.29 6.22
N VAL A 214 -1.66 -4.17 5.99
CA VAL A 214 -1.05 -3.00 5.36
C VAL A 214 -1.01 -3.20 3.85
N ASP A 215 -1.70 -2.33 3.12
CA ASP A 215 -1.63 -2.22 1.66
C ASP A 215 -0.67 -1.09 1.29
N LEU A 216 0.52 -1.43 0.80
CA LEU A 216 1.54 -0.52 0.29
C LEU A 216 1.22 -0.16 -1.16
N ARG A 217 0.51 0.94 -1.36
CA ARG A 217 0.05 1.33 -2.69
C ARG A 217 1.02 2.28 -3.37
N LEU A 218 1.25 2.05 -4.66
CA LEU A 218 2.10 2.90 -5.49
C LEU A 218 1.53 4.32 -5.59
N TYR A 219 2.37 5.31 -5.29
CA TYR A 219 2.02 6.71 -5.20
C TYR A 219 3.02 7.56 -5.98
N ASP A 220 2.49 8.55 -6.68
CA ASP A 220 3.26 9.59 -7.33
C ASP A 220 3.29 10.83 -6.43
N GLY A 221 4.36 10.99 -5.66
CA GLY A 221 4.55 12.14 -4.77
C GLY A 221 4.57 13.48 -5.50
N ALA A 222 5.07 13.53 -6.74
CA ALA A 222 5.13 14.76 -7.53
C ALA A 222 3.75 15.16 -8.03
N ALA A 223 2.96 14.21 -8.54
CA ALA A 223 1.59 14.44 -9.00
C ALA A 223 0.54 14.38 -7.86
N ARG A 224 0.96 14.01 -6.65
CA ARG A 224 0.14 13.82 -5.44
C ARG A 224 -1.05 12.87 -5.65
N LYS A 225 -0.88 11.82 -6.44
CA LYS A 225 -1.95 10.87 -6.79
C LYS A 225 -1.49 9.42 -6.72
N TRP A 226 -2.46 8.53 -6.55
CA TRP A 226 -2.23 7.10 -6.69
C TRP A 226 -1.84 6.78 -8.13
N VAL A 227 -0.88 5.88 -8.31
CA VAL A 227 -0.51 5.42 -9.64
C VAL A 227 -1.55 4.42 -10.12
N GLU A 228 -1.97 4.61 -11.36
CA GLU A 228 -2.89 3.73 -12.06
C GLU A 228 -2.12 2.94 -13.12
N GLU A 229 -2.44 1.65 -13.21
CA GLU A 229 -1.96 0.79 -14.27
C GLU A 229 -2.58 1.24 -15.60
N LYS A 230 -1.79 1.16 -16.68
CA LYS A 230 -2.26 1.53 -18.02
C LYS A 230 -3.11 0.40 -18.61
N ASP A 231 -3.97 0.74 -19.57
CA ASP A 231 -4.77 -0.24 -20.29
C ASP A 231 -3.90 -1.26 -21.04
N GLY A 232 -4.18 -2.55 -20.82
CA GLY A 232 -3.45 -3.68 -21.41
C GLY A 232 -2.63 -4.48 -20.39
N ALA A 233 -3.17 -5.61 -19.91
CA ALA A 233 -2.60 -6.59 -18.98
C ALA A 233 -2.10 -6.07 -17.61
N PRO A 234 -2.08 -6.90 -16.55
CA PRO A 234 -1.52 -6.49 -15.26
C PRO A 234 0.01 -6.52 -15.30
N GLU A 235 0.61 -5.51 -15.94
CA GLU A 235 2.06 -5.34 -16.03
C GLU A 235 2.71 -5.25 -14.65
N PHE A 236 2.05 -4.65 -13.65
CA PHE A 236 2.53 -4.63 -12.27
C PHE A 236 2.60 -6.02 -11.67
N GLU A 237 1.53 -6.82 -11.79
CA GLU A 237 1.50 -8.16 -11.18
C GLU A 237 2.52 -9.09 -11.85
N LYS A 238 2.68 -8.97 -13.17
CA LYS A 238 3.71 -9.69 -13.92
C LYS A 238 5.11 -9.28 -13.48
N LEU A 239 5.37 -7.99 -13.30
CA LEU A 239 6.66 -7.47 -12.83
C LEU A 239 6.94 -7.93 -11.40
N ALA A 240 5.94 -7.87 -10.51
CA ALA A 240 6.05 -8.33 -9.14
C ALA A 240 6.36 -9.82 -9.07
N ARG A 241 5.63 -10.68 -9.83
CA ARG A 241 5.92 -12.11 -9.93
C ARG A 241 7.30 -12.41 -10.50
N ALA A 242 7.75 -11.64 -11.49
CA ALA A 242 9.08 -11.83 -12.07
C ALA A 242 10.20 -11.44 -11.08
N THR A 243 9.90 -10.55 -10.13
CA THR A 243 10.84 -10.09 -9.11
C THR A 243 10.85 -10.98 -7.87
N ASP A 244 9.70 -11.59 -7.52
CA ASP A 244 9.53 -12.59 -6.47
C ASP A 244 10.04 -13.96 -6.95
N THR A 245 11.32 -14.21 -6.71
CA THR A 245 12.04 -15.34 -7.35
C THR A 245 11.74 -16.69 -6.72
N ASP A 246 11.29 -16.71 -5.45
CA ASP A 246 10.98 -17.92 -4.71
C ASP A 246 9.45 -18.14 -4.53
N GLY A 247 8.64 -17.16 -4.90
CA GLY A 247 7.18 -17.25 -4.94
C GLY A 247 6.52 -17.15 -3.57
N ASN A 248 7.22 -16.69 -2.53
CA ASN A 248 6.69 -16.56 -1.18
C ASN A 248 6.21 -15.13 -0.85
N GLY A 249 6.24 -14.23 -1.82
CA GLY A 249 5.93 -12.81 -1.70
C GLY A 249 7.18 -11.96 -1.56
N LEU A 250 7.07 -10.68 -1.92
CA LEU A 250 8.24 -9.79 -2.00
C LEU A 250 8.90 -9.59 -0.64
N ASP A 251 10.17 -9.99 -0.53
CA ASP A 251 11.04 -9.59 0.58
C ASP A 251 11.56 -8.15 0.40
N ALA A 252 12.35 -7.65 1.36
CA ALA A 252 12.85 -6.27 1.30
C ALA A 252 13.84 -6.00 0.16
N THR A 253 14.57 -7.00 -0.31
CA THR A 253 15.49 -6.90 -1.45
C THR A 253 14.71 -6.92 -2.76
N GLU A 254 13.77 -7.83 -2.90
CA GLU A 254 12.90 -7.96 -4.06
C GLU A 254 12.02 -6.71 -4.21
N LEU A 255 11.47 -6.19 -3.11
CA LEU A 255 10.72 -4.93 -3.12
C LEU A 255 11.57 -3.75 -3.63
N ARG A 256 12.83 -3.64 -3.17
CA ARG A 256 13.74 -2.61 -3.65
C ARG A 256 14.01 -2.76 -5.14
N ASN A 257 14.22 -3.99 -5.63
CA ASN A 257 14.45 -4.27 -7.03
C ASN A 257 13.20 -3.98 -7.90
N LEU A 258 12.01 -4.28 -7.40
CA LEU A 258 10.73 -3.95 -8.05
C LEU A 258 10.60 -2.42 -8.18
N MET A 259 10.85 -1.69 -7.10
CA MET A 259 10.77 -0.23 -7.11
C MET A 259 11.84 0.41 -8.00
N ALA A 260 13.03 -0.17 -8.08
CA ALA A 260 14.07 0.27 -9.02
C ALA A 260 13.65 0.07 -10.48
N GLN A 261 12.97 -1.03 -10.80
CA GLN A 261 12.42 -1.28 -12.14
C GLN A 261 11.29 -0.31 -12.48
N ILE A 262 10.37 -0.06 -11.55
CA ILE A 262 9.29 0.93 -11.71
C ILE A 262 9.86 2.34 -11.93
N ASN A 263 10.94 2.69 -11.22
CA ASN A 263 11.61 3.99 -11.31
C ASN A 263 12.80 3.99 -12.28
N GLY A 264 12.83 3.07 -13.26
CA GLY A 264 13.95 2.93 -14.19
C GLY A 264 14.15 4.13 -15.13
N ASP A 265 13.12 4.96 -15.32
CA ASP A 265 13.20 6.19 -16.10
C ASP A 265 13.66 7.37 -15.22
N ALA A 266 14.94 7.70 -15.30
CA ALA A 266 15.56 8.78 -14.55
C ALA A 266 15.04 10.19 -14.93
N THR A 267 14.26 10.32 -16.01
CA THR A 267 13.65 11.59 -16.39
C THR A 267 12.36 11.89 -15.63
N LEU A 268 11.76 10.87 -15.00
CA LEU A 268 10.52 10.99 -14.24
C LEU A 268 10.79 11.04 -12.73
N PRO A 269 9.98 11.80 -11.95
CA PRO A 269 10.08 11.78 -10.50
C PRO A 269 9.83 10.37 -9.95
N PRO A 270 10.68 9.89 -9.01
CA PRO A 270 10.58 8.53 -8.49
C PRO A 270 9.28 8.35 -7.71
N LYS A 271 8.57 7.27 -8.03
CA LYS A 271 7.38 6.80 -7.34
C LYS A 271 7.77 6.11 -6.03
N THR A 272 6.85 6.18 -5.09
CA THR A 272 6.96 5.66 -3.71
C THR A 272 5.80 4.73 -3.43
N LEU A 273 5.87 4.07 -2.28
CA LEU A 273 4.75 3.32 -1.73
C LEU A 273 4.24 4.04 -0.50
N ARG A 274 2.93 4.24 -0.47
CA ARG A 274 2.23 4.79 0.69
C ARG A 274 1.33 3.70 1.27
N GLY A 275 1.58 3.35 2.52
CA GLY A 275 0.83 2.32 3.22
C GLY A 275 -0.52 2.82 3.73
N ARG A 276 -1.54 1.96 3.59
CA ARG A 276 -2.86 2.14 4.20
C ARG A 276 -3.28 0.86 4.91
N ILE A 277 -3.81 1.00 6.13
CA ILE A 277 -4.42 -0.11 6.85
C ILE A 277 -5.83 -0.33 6.27
N GLU A 278 -6.03 -1.53 5.76
CA GLU A 278 -7.24 -1.97 5.08
C GLU A 278 -7.70 -3.32 5.61
N LEU A 279 -8.92 -3.73 5.24
CA LEU A 279 -9.34 -5.12 5.45
C LEU A 279 -8.67 -6.04 4.43
N ARG A 280 -8.35 -7.26 4.86
CA ARG A 280 -7.74 -8.28 4.00
C ARG A 280 -8.66 -8.66 2.86
N VAL A 281 -9.95 -8.85 3.16
CA VAL A 281 -10.96 -9.18 2.16
C VAL A 281 -11.87 -7.97 1.96
N GLY A 282 -11.95 -7.48 0.72
CA GLY A 282 -12.70 -6.27 0.40
C GLY A 282 -14.20 -6.39 0.63
N THR A 283 -14.79 -7.59 0.43
CA THR A 283 -16.23 -7.82 0.64
C THR A 283 -16.62 -7.64 2.10
N GLU A 284 -15.74 -7.97 3.05
CA GLU A 284 -15.96 -7.81 4.48
C GLU A 284 -16.13 -6.33 4.90
N ALA A 285 -15.70 -5.37 4.07
CA ALA A 285 -15.91 -3.94 4.32
C ALA A 285 -17.39 -3.54 4.33
N HIS A 286 -18.28 -4.39 3.79
CA HIS A 286 -19.72 -4.16 3.82
C HIS A 286 -20.37 -4.48 5.17
N GLN A 287 -19.67 -5.21 6.05
CA GLN A 287 -20.15 -5.60 7.37
C GLN A 287 -19.87 -4.53 8.44
N LEU A 288 -20.24 -3.28 8.17
CA LEU A 288 -20.00 -2.15 9.06
C LEU A 288 -20.83 -2.26 10.35
N SER A 289 -20.20 -2.05 11.49
CA SER A 289 -20.81 -2.05 12.81
C SER A 289 -21.18 -0.65 13.28
N GLU A 290 -22.07 -0.58 14.27
CA GLU A 290 -22.37 0.66 14.99
C GLU A 290 -21.15 1.24 15.72
N LYS A 291 -21.18 2.55 16.00
CA LYS A 291 -20.08 3.31 16.64
C LYS A 291 -19.63 2.72 17.99
N THR A 292 -20.51 2.05 18.73
CA THR A 292 -20.19 1.45 20.04
C THR A 292 -19.34 0.19 19.91
N ARG A 293 -19.36 -0.48 18.76
CA ARG A 293 -18.58 -1.70 18.47
C ARG A 293 -17.35 -1.45 17.60
N ALA A 294 -17.20 -0.24 17.06
CA ALA A 294 -16.01 0.15 16.32
C ALA A 294 -14.77 0.18 17.23
N ILE A 295 -13.62 -0.21 16.70
CA ILE A 295 -12.35 -0.26 17.42
C ILE A 295 -11.93 1.15 17.83
N LYS A 296 -11.62 1.35 19.11
CA LYS A 296 -11.08 2.61 19.66
C LYS A 296 -9.82 2.40 20.50
N GLU A 297 -9.51 1.15 20.80
CA GLU A 297 -8.36 0.74 21.58
C GLU A 297 -7.10 0.92 20.73
N CYS A 298 -6.30 1.96 21.03
CA CYS A 298 -5.10 2.28 20.27
C CYS A 298 -4.12 1.09 20.19
N ALA A 299 -4.07 0.26 21.24
CA ALA A 299 -3.22 -0.92 21.32
C ALA A 299 -3.50 -1.94 20.20
N SER A 300 -4.72 -2.02 19.66
CA SER A 300 -5.06 -2.96 18.59
C SER A 300 -4.22 -2.76 17.32
N CYS A 301 -3.69 -1.54 17.10
CA CYS A 301 -2.80 -1.22 15.98
C CYS A 301 -1.39 -0.81 16.43
N HIS A 302 -1.24 -0.18 17.60
CA HIS A 302 0.04 0.39 18.02
C HIS A 302 0.86 -0.52 18.95
N GLN A 303 0.37 -1.70 19.32
CA GLN A 303 1.17 -2.67 20.07
C GLN A 303 2.20 -3.36 19.19
N HIS A 304 3.31 -3.78 19.79
CA HIS A 304 4.30 -4.59 19.07
C HIS A 304 3.67 -5.90 18.59
N GLY A 305 3.91 -6.28 17.34
CA GLY A 305 3.29 -7.47 16.75
C GLY A 305 1.79 -7.33 16.47
N ALA A 306 1.24 -6.11 16.43
CA ALA A 306 -0.16 -5.87 16.10
C ALA A 306 -0.57 -6.57 14.78
N GLU A 307 -1.80 -7.11 14.78
CA GLU A 307 -2.36 -7.91 13.69
C GLU A 307 -2.32 -7.23 12.31
N PRO A 308 -2.64 -5.93 12.16
CA PRO A 308 -2.63 -5.26 10.86
C PRO A 308 -1.26 -5.30 10.17
N PHE A 309 -0.17 -5.35 10.94
CA PHE A 309 1.20 -5.32 10.45
C PHE A 309 1.77 -6.72 10.16
N GLN A 310 1.00 -7.79 10.40
CA GLN A 310 1.45 -9.16 10.13
C GLN A 310 1.20 -9.60 8.68
N THR A 311 0.30 -8.91 7.97
CA THR A 311 0.00 -9.16 6.55
C THR A 311 0.29 -7.89 5.77
N VAL A 312 1.14 -7.97 4.76
CA VAL A 312 1.53 -6.84 3.93
C VAL A 312 1.31 -7.20 2.47
N THR A 313 0.80 -6.24 1.71
CA THR A 313 0.66 -6.35 0.26
C THR A 313 1.22 -5.11 -0.39
N VAL A 314 1.67 -5.23 -1.63
CA VAL A 314 2.04 -4.11 -2.50
C VAL A 314 1.01 -4.03 -3.61
N SER A 315 0.55 -2.82 -3.95
CA SER A 315 -0.53 -2.68 -4.94
C SER A 315 -0.41 -1.48 -5.85
N ILE A 316 -1.10 -1.59 -6.98
CA ILE A 316 -1.41 -0.50 -7.91
C ILE A 316 -2.92 -0.46 -8.14
N THR A 317 -3.45 0.69 -8.55
CA THR A 317 -4.85 0.80 -8.94
C THR A 317 -4.99 0.35 -10.40
N SER A 318 -5.89 -0.60 -10.70
CA SER A 318 -6.21 -0.97 -12.09
C SER A 318 -6.93 0.17 -12.82
N PRO A 319 -7.02 0.16 -14.17
CA PRO A 319 -7.83 1.13 -14.92
C PRO A 319 -9.30 1.16 -14.46
N ALA A 320 -9.81 0.01 -14.01
CA ALA A 320 -11.16 -0.14 -13.45
C ALA A 320 -11.28 0.33 -11.99
N GLY A 321 -10.23 0.92 -11.40
CA GLY A 321 -10.20 1.44 -10.04
C GLY A 321 -10.02 0.39 -8.93
N LYS A 322 -9.77 -0.89 -9.27
CA LYS A 322 -9.59 -1.97 -8.29
C LYS A 322 -8.12 -2.09 -7.89
N PRO A 323 -7.77 -2.28 -6.61
CA PRO A 323 -6.40 -2.58 -6.24
C PRO A 323 -5.97 -3.95 -6.81
N VAL A 324 -4.89 -3.95 -7.59
CA VAL A 324 -4.15 -5.14 -8.00
C VAL A 324 -3.06 -5.37 -6.96
N ARG A 325 -3.16 -6.45 -6.19
CA ARG A 325 -2.35 -6.69 -5.00
C ARG A 325 -1.39 -7.85 -5.22
N TYR A 326 -0.18 -7.70 -4.70
CA TYR A 326 0.83 -8.74 -4.60
C TYR A 326 1.28 -8.89 -3.14
N ASN A 327 1.58 -10.11 -2.70
CA ASN A 327 2.00 -10.34 -1.31
C ASN A 327 3.41 -9.81 -1.08
N ALA A 328 3.65 -9.30 0.13
CA ALA A 328 4.98 -8.93 0.60
C ALA A 328 5.18 -9.40 2.04
N HIS A 329 6.43 -9.61 2.42
CA HIS A 329 6.75 -10.00 3.78
C HIS A 329 6.58 -8.81 4.72
N LYS A 330 6.35 -9.07 6.00
CA LYS A 330 6.12 -8.01 6.99
C LYS A 330 7.37 -7.19 7.33
N ASP A 331 8.56 -7.76 7.18
CA ASP A 331 9.85 -7.11 7.40
C ASP A 331 10.15 -6.01 6.37
N VAL A 332 9.45 -5.99 5.24
CA VAL A 332 9.54 -4.86 4.31
C VAL A 332 9.19 -3.52 4.99
N LEU A 333 8.36 -3.54 6.03
CA LEU A 333 7.92 -2.33 6.75
C LEU A 333 9.00 -1.74 7.67
N ASN A 334 10.00 -2.52 8.07
CA ASN A 334 11.05 -2.08 8.98
C ASN A 334 12.47 -2.28 8.45
N SER A 335 12.62 -2.80 7.22
CA SER A 335 13.90 -2.97 6.56
C SER A 335 14.54 -1.64 6.15
N VAL A 336 15.85 -1.52 6.34
CA VAL A 336 16.66 -0.40 5.84
C VAL A 336 16.59 -0.29 4.31
N LEU A 337 16.40 -1.42 3.62
CA LEU A 337 16.34 -1.48 2.17
C LEU A 337 15.05 -0.87 1.60
N SER A 338 14.01 -0.77 2.41
CA SER A 338 12.71 -0.22 2.02
C SER A 338 12.56 1.26 2.34
N VAL A 339 13.53 1.90 3.02
CA VAL A 339 13.40 3.29 3.51
C VAL A 339 13.10 4.27 2.38
N GLU A 340 13.76 4.13 1.24
CA GLU A 340 13.54 4.99 0.08
C GLU A 340 12.14 4.76 -0.52
N SER A 341 11.75 3.50 -0.66
CA SER A 341 10.45 3.09 -1.20
C SER A 341 9.29 3.50 -0.30
N LEU A 342 9.48 3.50 1.03
CA LEU A 342 8.45 3.76 2.04
C LEU A 342 8.55 5.14 2.69
N ARG A 343 9.28 6.09 2.10
CA ARG A 343 9.55 7.41 2.70
C ARG A 343 8.29 8.22 3.03
N GLU A 344 7.14 7.90 2.41
CA GLU A 344 5.84 8.54 2.64
C GLU A 344 4.90 7.73 3.54
N PHE A 345 5.38 6.64 4.14
CA PHE A 345 4.63 5.81 5.07
C PHE A 345 5.36 5.70 6.41
N TYR A 346 4.76 6.30 7.44
CA TYR A 346 5.22 6.15 8.81
C TYR A 346 4.07 5.64 9.70
N ALA A 347 4.18 4.40 10.15
CA ALA A 347 3.23 3.81 11.07
C ALA A 347 3.91 3.52 12.42
N VAL A 348 3.49 4.27 13.44
CA VAL A 348 3.98 4.14 14.82
C VAL A 348 3.72 2.71 15.32
N GLY A 349 4.77 1.98 15.67
CA GLY A 349 4.70 0.61 16.18
C GLY A 349 4.98 -0.49 15.13
N GLY A 350 4.71 -0.24 13.85
CA GLY A 350 5.02 -1.15 12.74
C GLY A 350 6.37 -0.89 12.07
N THR A 351 6.86 0.35 12.13
CA THR A 351 8.09 0.82 11.45
C THR A 351 9.27 1.03 12.40
N ARG A 352 9.22 0.49 13.63
CA ARG A 352 10.36 0.53 14.55
C ARG A 352 11.51 -0.28 13.96
N ASN A 353 12.55 0.41 13.52
CA ASN A 353 13.76 -0.19 13.02
C ASN A 353 14.80 -0.29 14.15
N SER A 354 15.02 -1.51 14.66
CA SER A 354 15.95 -1.75 15.76
C SER A 354 17.39 -1.33 15.45
N VAL A 355 17.78 -1.26 14.17
CA VAL A 355 19.10 -0.77 13.76
C VAL A 355 19.20 0.73 14.02
N LEU A 356 18.18 1.51 13.67
CA LEU A 356 18.16 2.94 13.93
C LEU A 356 18.12 3.22 15.44
N ASP A 357 17.35 2.44 16.20
CA ASP A 357 17.34 2.53 17.67
C ASP A 357 18.74 2.26 18.26
N LEU A 358 19.43 1.21 17.78
CA LEU A 358 20.79 0.89 18.19
C LEU A 358 21.77 2.00 17.81
N LEU A 359 21.72 2.51 16.58
CA LEU A 359 22.57 3.60 16.12
C LEU A 359 22.34 4.87 16.94
N PHE A 360 21.09 5.19 17.27
CA PHE A 360 20.76 6.30 18.15
C PHE A 360 21.34 6.09 19.55
N ILE A 361 21.19 4.90 20.13
CA ILE A 361 21.80 4.57 21.44
C ILE A 361 23.32 4.72 21.38
N LEU A 362 23.98 4.19 20.34
CA LEU A 362 25.43 4.33 20.15
C LEU A 362 25.85 5.78 19.99
N ALA A 363 25.09 6.61 19.26
CA ALA A 363 25.34 8.03 19.10
C ALA A 363 25.21 8.78 20.44
N VAL A 364 24.18 8.47 21.24
CA VAL A 364 23.99 9.04 22.58
C VAL A 364 25.13 8.62 23.51
N LEU A 365 25.49 7.34 23.53
CA LEU A 365 26.60 6.84 24.34
C LEU A 365 27.93 7.46 23.93
N GLY A 366 28.21 7.58 22.63
CA GLY A 366 29.39 8.26 22.10
C GLY A 366 29.42 9.75 22.49
N GLY A 367 28.28 10.44 22.38
CA GLY A 367 28.12 11.83 22.80
C GLY A 367 28.35 12.03 24.30
N LEU A 368 27.92 11.09 25.15
CA LEU A 368 28.14 11.12 26.60
C LEU A 368 29.58 10.71 26.99
N ALA A 369 30.22 9.83 26.22
CA ALA A 369 31.57 9.36 26.51
C ALA A 369 32.62 10.49 26.47
N VAL A 370 32.45 11.48 25.58
CA VAL A 370 33.36 12.62 25.46
C VAL A 370 33.42 13.48 26.73
N PRO A 371 32.30 14.04 27.26
CA PRO A 371 32.34 14.85 28.48
C PRO A 371 32.72 14.01 29.71
N ILE A 372 32.28 12.75 29.81
CA ILE A 372 32.65 11.86 30.91
C ILE A 372 34.16 11.60 30.89
N GLY A 373 34.71 11.22 29.73
CA GLY A 373 36.14 11.00 29.53
C GLY A 373 36.96 12.25 29.85
N HIS A 374 36.51 13.42 29.39
CA HIS A 374 37.15 14.70 29.70
C HIS A 374 37.18 14.98 31.22
N GLN A 375 36.08 14.73 31.93
CA GLN A 375 36.02 14.92 33.38
C GLN A 375 36.89 13.93 34.15
N ILE A 376 36.95 12.66 33.71
CA ILE A 376 37.83 11.65 34.30
C ILE A 376 39.30 12.05 34.10
N MET A 377 39.68 12.46 32.88
CA MET A 377 41.04 12.91 32.57
C MET A 377 41.43 14.13 33.40
N LYS A 378 40.54 15.13 33.51
CA LYS A 378 40.76 16.32 34.35
C LYS A 378 41.03 15.93 35.80
N ARG A 379 40.22 15.05 36.38
CA ARG A 379 40.40 14.56 37.76
C ARG A 379 41.70 13.77 37.93
N PHE A 380 42.09 12.99 36.93
CA PHE A 380 43.34 12.24 36.94
C PHE A 380 44.55 13.16 36.93
N VAL A 381 44.58 14.15 36.02
CA VAL A 381 45.66 15.15 35.94
C VAL A 381 45.76 15.96 37.23
N GLN A 382 44.63 16.41 37.79
CA GLN A 382 44.61 17.12 39.08
C GLN A 382 45.18 16.28 40.24
N ARG A 383 44.88 14.97 40.27
CA ARG A 383 45.46 14.05 41.27
C ARG A 383 46.97 13.89 41.10
N GLN A 384 47.46 13.74 39.86
CA GLN A 384 48.90 13.63 39.59
C GLN A 384 49.65 14.89 40.01
N LEU A 385 49.14 16.07 39.63
CA LEU A 385 49.73 17.34 40.04
C LEU A 385 49.75 17.52 41.57
N ALA A 386 48.70 17.09 42.26
CA ALA A 386 48.66 17.14 43.73
C ALA A 386 49.70 16.19 44.37
N LEU A 387 49.89 14.99 43.80
CA LEU A 387 50.92 14.04 44.25
C LEU A 387 52.33 14.58 44.03
N GLU A 388 52.59 15.16 42.85
CA GLU A 388 53.88 15.80 42.54
C GLU A 388 54.18 16.96 43.49
N ALA A 389 53.20 17.84 43.73
CA ALA A 389 53.33 18.95 44.67
C ALA A 389 53.61 18.45 46.11
N ALA A 390 52.92 17.40 46.56
CA ALA A 390 53.16 16.79 47.87
C ALA A 390 54.57 16.18 47.97
N ASN A 391 55.03 15.50 46.91
CA ASN A 391 56.37 14.93 46.86
C ASN A 391 57.47 16.02 46.86
N GLN A 392 57.27 17.11 46.12
CA GLN A 392 58.18 18.26 46.12
C GLN A 392 58.24 18.94 47.49
N ALA A 393 57.10 19.16 48.14
CA ALA A 393 57.03 19.71 49.50
C ALA A 393 57.76 18.79 50.51
N ALA A 394 57.58 17.48 50.41
CA ALA A 394 58.28 16.49 51.24
C ALA A 394 59.80 16.42 50.95
N ALA A 395 60.23 16.67 49.71
CA ALA A 395 61.65 16.76 49.36
C ALA A 395 62.28 18.06 49.91
N ALA A 396 61.58 19.19 49.80
CA ALA A 396 62.04 20.48 50.31
C ALA A 396 62.20 20.48 51.84
N SER A 397 61.27 19.87 52.57
CA SER A 397 61.37 19.73 54.03
C SER A 397 62.54 18.83 54.47
N ARG A 398 62.87 17.78 53.70
CA ARG A 398 64.06 16.95 53.94
C ARG A 398 65.37 17.68 53.67
N HIS A 399 65.42 18.55 52.66
CA HIS A 399 66.57 19.41 52.40
C HIS A 399 66.76 20.49 53.49
N ALA A 400 65.67 21.11 53.97
CA ALA A 400 65.74 22.05 55.08
C ALA A 400 66.25 21.41 56.39
N ALA A 401 65.91 20.14 56.63
CA ALA A 401 66.38 19.40 57.81
C ALA A 401 67.86 18.95 57.74
N SER A 402 68.48 18.92 56.55
CA SER A 402 69.87 18.48 56.34
C SER A 402 70.88 19.62 56.19
N GLY A 403 70.43 20.89 56.19
CA GLY A 403 71.25 22.08 56.00
C GLY A 403 71.68 22.84 57.27
N ALA A 404 71.57 22.25 58.47
CA ALA A 404 72.02 22.91 59.69
C ALA A 404 73.58 22.89 59.78
N PRO A 405 74.26 24.04 59.93
CA PRO A 405 75.71 24.06 60.06
C PRO A 405 76.14 23.60 61.45
N GLY A 406 77.07 22.63 61.50
CA GLY A 406 77.78 22.25 62.72
C GLY A 406 78.69 23.38 63.17
N ALA A 407 78.50 23.86 64.40
CA ALA A 407 79.43 24.76 65.07
C ALA A 407 80.41 23.92 65.91
N SER A 408 81.65 23.90 65.46
CA SER A 408 82.85 23.43 66.15
C SER A 408 83.16 24.30 67.38
N GLY A 409 83.69 23.69 68.43
CA GLY A 409 83.95 24.31 69.72
C GLY A 409 85.18 25.21 69.80
N ASP A 410 85.36 25.83 70.97
CA ASP A 410 86.67 26.25 71.50
C ASP A 410 86.60 26.39 73.03
N ASP A 411 87.73 26.08 73.66
CA ASP A 411 88.00 25.85 75.08
C ASP A 411 88.21 27.14 75.91
N GLY A 412 88.03 27.00 77.23
CA GLY A 412 88.84 27.66 78.28
C GLY A 412 88.64 29.16 78.56
N ASP A 413 88.23 29.54 79.78
CA ASP A 413 89.13 29.75 80.93
C ASP A 413 88.35 30.32 82.14
N ALA A 414 88.73 29.91 83.35
CA ALA A 414 88.13 30.34 84.62
C ALA A 414 88.90 31.55 85.21
N PRO A 415 88.34 32.28 86.19
CA PRO A 415 88.84 32.03 87.56
C PRO A 415 87.85 32.28 88.72
N LYS A 416 88.13 31.62 89.85
CA LYS A 416 87.56 31.84 91.19
C LYS A 416 87.83 33.25 91.74
N PRO A 417 87.04 33.69 92.75
CA PRO A 417 87.68 34.09 94.00
C PRO A 417 86.96 33.67 95.29
N LYS A 418 87.80 33.31 96.28
CA LYS A 418 87.65 33.19 97.75
C LYS A 418 86.38 32.59 98.36
#